data_AF-A0A1W1HYP7-F1
#
_entry.id   AF-A0A1W1HYP7-F1
#
_cell.length_a   1.000
_cell.length_b   1.000
_cell.length_c   1.000
_cell.angle_alpha   90.00
_cell.angle_beta   90.00
_cell.angle_gamma   90.00
#
_symmetry.space_group_name_H-M   'P 1'
#
loop_
_entity.id
_entity.type
_entity.pdbx_description
1 polymer ?
#
loop_
_entity_poly.entity_id
_entity_poly.type
_entity_poly.pdbx_seq_one_letter_code
_entity_poly.pdbx_strand_id
1 'polypeptide(L)'
;MFEFLRQPGFFGTHATMGADLSQLMATLFTGLFIIGWLQAKQHRGHHHHWLMLGGMVTMVGFFTAYYLFRQLGVLAFEGKEGFGGSQALYDYVFIPVLTIHIILVIIGLVMAVYMIVLGFRSQQFLSGARVLSAARLLTSWKKVSLIFAALLAVVMLLFGTRVMSAGFSMRKLEVYIGFLTLVAIVFAVEMGIQRIWPDGGQRHRALGRFTMIVYCILFLTGTFTYAMLYILYPGKIG
;
A
#
# COMPACT_ATOMS: atom_id res chain seq x y z
N MET A 1 -1.55 -11.45 -21.23
CA MET A 1 -1.93 -10.84 -19.92
C MET A 1 -1.96 -9.32 -19.98
N PHE A 2 -0.91 -8.64 -20.46
CA PHE A 2 -0.92 -7.17 -20.65
C PHE A 2 -2.05 -6.65 -21.56
N GLU A 3 -2.32 -7.36 -22.66
CA GLU A 3 -3.41 -7.00 -23.60
C GLU A 3 -4.79 -7.06 -22.95
N PHE A 4 -5.04 -8.06 -22.10
CA PHE A 4 -6.31 -8.20 -21.38
C PHE A 4 -6.59 -6.99 -20.47
N LEU A 5 -5.58 -6.49 -19.76
CA LEU A 5 -5.74 -5.33 -18.88
C LEU A 5 -6.05 -4.03 -19.62
N ARG A 6 -5.81 -3.97 -20.95
CA ARG A 6 -6.09 -2.82 -21.81
C ARG A 6 -7.44 -2.91 -22.53
N GLN A 7 -8.10 -4.07 -22.50
CA GLN A 7 -9.44 -4.24 -23.08
C GLN A 7 -10.46 -3.33 -22.36
N PRO A 8 -11.60 -3.02 -23.01
CA PRO A 8 -12.69 -2.28 -22.37
C PRO A 8 -13.10 -2.91 -21.04
N GLY A 9 -13.33 -2.08 -20.04
CA GLY A 9 -13.74 -2.49 -18.70
C GLY A 9 -15.12 -3.13 -18.65
N PHE A 10 -15.43 -3.72 -17.51
CA PHE A 10 -16.70 -4.42 -17.23
C PHE A 10 -17.73 -3.54 -16.50
N PHE A 11 -17.38 -2.31 -16.10
CA PHE A 11 -18.33 -1.35 -15.52
C PHE A 11 -19.12 -0.54 -16.56
N GLY A 12 -18.87 -0.75 -17.86
CA GLY A 12 -19.56 -0.02 -18.94
C GLY A 12 -19.16 1.45 -19.03
N THR A 13 -17.98 1.81 -18.50
CA THR A 13 -17.37 3.14 -18.57
C THR A 13 -16.31 3.18 -19.69
N HIS A 14 -15.60 4.30 -19.85
CA HIS A 14 -14.43 4.38 -20.73
C HIS A 14 -13.15 3.79 -20.10
N ALA A 15 -13.28 3.08 -18.98
CA ALA A 15 -12.17 2.46 -18.31
C ALA A 15 -11.68 1.20 -19.03
N THR A 16 -10.46 0.82 -18.73
CA THR A 16 -9.89 -0.47 -19.12
C THR A 16 -10.19 -1.53 -18.06
N MET A 17 -10.12 -2.82 -18.42
CA MET A 17 -10.22 -3.95 -17.48
C MET A 17 -9.32 -3.77 -16.26
N GLY A 18 -8.09 -3.27 -16.47
CA GLY A 18 -7.16 -3.01 -15.38
C GLY A 18 -7.58 -1.86 -14.45
N ALA A 19 -8.23 -0.82 -14.98
CA ALA A 19 -8.76 0.28 -14.18
C ALA A 19 -9.98 -0.17 -13.37
N ASP A 20 -10.92 -0.89 -13.98
CA ASP A 20 -12.11 -1.43 -13.29
C ASP A 20 -11.73 -2.43 -12.20
N LEU A 21 -10.79 -3.34 -12.51
CA LEU A 21 -10.29 -4.28 -11.52
C LEU A 21 -9.63 -3.55 -10.35
N SER A 22 -8.84 -2.51 -10.62
CA SER A 22 -8.23 -1.71 -9.55
C SER A 22 -9.28 -1.01 -8.69
N GLN A 23 -10.32 -0.43 -9.29
CA GLN A 23 -11.40 0.22 -8.56
C GLN A 23 -12.23 -0.78 -7.74
N LEU A 24 -12.51 -1.96 -8.29
CA LEU A 24 -13.17 -3.06 -7.59
C LEU A 24 -12.33 -3.54 -6.40
N MET A 25 -11.03 -3.76 -6.60
CA MET A 25 -10.12 -4.19 -5.54
C MET A 25 -9.97 -3.12 -4.45
N ALA A 26 -9.89 -1.84 -4.81
CA ALA A 26 -9.85 -0.74 -3.85
C ALA A 26 -11.14 -0.70 -3.00
N THR A 27 -12.30 -0.94 -3.61
CA THR A 27 -13.59 -1.05 -2.91
C THR A 27 -13.59 -2.24 -1.95
N LEU A 28 -13.17 -3.41 -2.44
CA LEU A 28 -13.09 -4.64 -1.66
C LEU A 28 -12.17 -4.48 -0.45
N PHE A 29 -10.92 -4.04 -0.65
CA PHE A 29 -9.95 -3.90 0.44
C PHE A 29 -10.39 -2.86 1.46
N THR A 30 -10.91 -1.71 1.02
CA THR A 30 -11.45 -0.69 1.92
C THR A 30 -12.61 -1.25 2.75
N GLY A 31 -13.53 -1.98 2.12
CA GLY A 31 -14.62 -2.66 2.81
C GLY A 31 -14.12 -3.67 3.87
N LEU A 32 -13.17 -4.53 3.50
CA LEU A 32 -12.57 -5.49 4.43
C LEU A 32 -11.87 -4.79 5.60
N PHE A 33 -11.16 -3.69 5.36
CA PHE A 33 -10.48 -2.93 6.41
C PHE A 33 -11.45 -2.18 7.32
N ILE A 34 -12.56 -1.67 6.80
CA ILE A 34 -13.65 -1.12 7.61
C ILE A 34 -14.23 -2.22 8.51
N ILE A 35 -14.51 -3.41 7.96
CA ILE A 35 -14.99 -4.56 8.76
C ILE A 35 -13.96 -4.92 9.84
N GLY A 36 -12.67 -4.97 9.49
CA GLY A 36 -11.58 -5.20 10.45
C GLY A 36 -11.52 -4.13 11.52
N TRP A 37 -11.73 -2.86 11.18
CA TRP A 37 -11.81 -1.76 12.14
C TRP A 37 -12.99 -1.93 13.11
N LEU A 38 -14.17 -2.30 12.60
CA LEU A 38 -15.34 -2.59 13.43
C LEU A 38 -15.07 -3.75 14.39
N GLN A 39 -14.44 -4.84 13.91
CA GLN A 39 -14.03 -5.96 14.76
C GLN A 39 -13.05 -5.53 15.87
N ALA A 40 -12.10 -4.63 15.57
CA ALA A 40 -11.19 -4.08 16.57
C ALA A 40 -11.93 -3.25 17.63
N LYS A 41 -12.91 -2.42 17.23
CA LYS A 41 -13.76 -1.66 18.16
C LYS A 41 -14.61 -2.57 19.06
N GLN A 42 -15.03 -3.71 18.54
CA GLN A 42 -15.78 -4.74 19.29
C GLN A 42 -14.89 -5.68 20.11
N HIS A 43 -13.60 -5.38 20.25
CA HIS A 43 -12.62 -6.22 20.96
C HIS A 43 -12.48 -7.65 20.41
N ARG A 44 -12.86 -7.90 19.15
CA ARG A 44 -12.73 -9.18 18.46
C ARG A 44 -11.34 -9.36 17.83
N GLY A 45 -10.30 -9.31 18.66
CA GLY A 45 -8.89 -9.26 18.22
C GLY A 45 -8.44 -10.44 17.35
N HIS A 46 -8.99 -11.64 17.57
CA HIS A 46 -8.65 -12.82 16.76
C HIS A 46 -9.15 -12.69 15.31
N HIS A 47 -10.43 -12.36 15.12
CA HIS A 47 -11.01 -12.15 13.79
C HIS A 47 -10.37 -10.95 13.09
N HIS A 48 -10.20 -9.84 13.83
CA HIS A 48 -9.54 -8.65 13.32
C HIS A 48 -8.17 -8.99 12.74
N HIS A 49 -7.34 -9.72 13.49
CA HIS A 49 -5.98 -9.99 13.07
C HIS A 49 -5.93 -10.79 11.75
N TRP A 50 -6.70 -11.86 11.63
CA TRP A 50 -6.68 -12.69 10.42
C TRP A 50 -7.27 -11.96 9.21
N LEU A 51 -8.35 -11.20 9.40
CA LEU A 51 -8.94 -10.39 8.34
C LEU A 51 -7.96 -9.33 7.85
N MET A 52 -7.32 -8.59 8.76
CA MET A 52 -6.34 -7.56 8.40
C MET A 52 -5.10 -8.16 7.75
N LEU A 53 -4.59 -9.29 8.25
CA LEU A 53 -3.42 -9.95 7.66
C LEU A 53 -3.72 -10.43 6.24
N GLY A 54 -4.83 -11.17 6.05
CA GLY A 54 -5.25 -11.64 4.73
C GLY A 54 -5.50 -10.49 3.75
N GLY A 55 -6.21 -9.45 4.19
CA GLY A 55 -6.46 -8.26 3.39
C GLY A 55 -5.18 -7.51 3.01
N MET A 56 -4.28 -7.25 3.96
CA MET A 56 -3.04 -6.52 3.69
C MET A 56 -2.06 -7.32 2.82
N VAL A 57 -1.92 -8.64 3.05
CA VAL A 57 -1.08 -9.50 2.20
C VAL A 57 -1.62 -9.55 0.77
N THR A 58 -2.93 -9.71 0.62
CA THR A 58 -3.58 -9.72 -0.70
C THR A 58 -3.46 -8.37 -1.39
N MET A 59 -3.61 -7.27 -0.65
CA MET A 59 -3.42 -5.91 -1.15
C MET A 59 -1.98 -5.69 -1.64
N VAL A 60 -0.96 -6.04 -0.83
CA VAL A 60 0.45 -5.92 -1.25
C VAL A 60 0.74 -6.81 -2.46
N GLY A 61 0.21 -8.03 -2.49
CA GLY A 61 0.32 -8.93 -3.64
C GLY A 61 -0.32 -8.34 -4.89
N PHE A 62 -1.53 -7.79 -4.76
CA PHE A 62 -2.24 -7.09 -5.84
C PHE A 62 -1.43 -5.90 -6.33
N PHE A 63 -1.00 -4.98 -5.45
CA PHE A 63 -0.17 -3.84 -5.85
C PHE A 63 1.13 -4.27 -6.52
N THR A 64 1.80 -5.30 -6.02
CA THR A 64 3.04 -5.81 -6.62
C THR A 64 2.78 -6.34 -8.02
N ALA A 65 1.79 -7.23 -8.19
CA ALA A 65 1.40 -7.76 -9.48
C ALA A 65 0.95 -6.64 -10.43
N TYR A 66 0.06 -5.78 -9.96
CA TYR A 66 -0.49 -4.67 -10.72
C TYR A 66 0.61 -3.69 -11.17
N TYR A 67 1.58 -3.38 -10.31
CA TYR A 67 2.71 -2.50 -10.67
C TYR A 67 3.64 -3.16 -11.69
N LEU A 68 3.93 -4.45 -11.52
CA LEU A 68 4.73 -5.24 -12.47
C LEU A 68 4.03 -5.33 -13.85
N PHE A 69 2.70 -5.39 -13.89
CA PHE A 69 1.92 -5.54 -15.12
C PHE A 69 1.39 -4.22 -15.71
N ARG A 70 1.39 -3.11 -14.99
CA ARG A 70 0.90 -1.82 -15.50
C ARG A 70 2.00 -0.79 -15.76
N GLN A 71 3.28 -1.06 -15.45
CA GLN A 71 4.41 -0.14 -15.70
C GLN A 71 4.10 1.31 -15.25
N LEU A 72 3.79 1.48 -13.96
CA LEU A 72 3.35 2.77 -13.38
C LEU A 72 4.34 3.93 -13.52
N GLY A 73 5.58 3.69 -13.99
CA GLY A 73 6.51 4.74 -14.40
C GLY A 73 6.19 5.41 -15.75
N VAL A 74 5.39 4.77 -16.61
CA VAL A 74 5.01 5.31 -17.94
C VAL A 74 3.66 6.03 -17.87
N LEU A 75 2.69 5.47 -17.14
CA LEU A 75 1.34 6.03 -16.99
C LEU A 75 1.23 7.23 -16.03
N ALA A 76 2.17 7.39 -15.09
CA ALA A 76 2.24 8.62 -14.28
C ALA A 76 2.56 9.88 -15.14
N PHE A 77 3.06 9.68 -16.37
CA PHE A 77 3.28 10.73 -17.36
C PHE A 77 2.16 10.81 -18.43
N GLU A 78 1.27 9.83 -18.52
CA GLU A 78 0.12 9.82 -19.44
C GLU A 78 -1.06 10.70 -18.97
N GLY A 79 -0.91 11.45 -17.87
CA GLY A 79 -1.98 12.28 -17.30
C GLY A 79 -2.64 13.22 -18.31
N LYS A 80 -1.87 13.75 -19.28
CA LYS A 80 -2.42 14.61 -20.34
C LYS A 80 -3.14 13.84 -21.46
N GLU A 81 -2.76 12.60 -21.75
CA GLU A 81 -3.38 11.85 -22.86
C GLU A 81 -4.70 11.19 -22.46
N GLY A 82 -4.88 10.86 -21.17
CA GLY A 82 -6.09 10.21 -20.65
C GLY A 82 -7.23 11.15 -20.20
N PHE A 83 -6.99 12.46 -20.05
CA PHE A 83 -7.98 13.39 -19.47
C PHE A 83 -8.64 14.27 -20.54
N GLY A 84 -9.94 14.07 -20.78
CA GLY A 84 -10.71 14.77 -21.83
C GLY A 84 -11.32 16.13 -21.41
N GLY A 85 -11.04 16.61 -20.20
CA GLY A 85 -11.62 17.84 -19.65
C GLY A 85 -10.84 19.11 -20.04
N SER A 86 -11.29 20.26 -19.54
CA SER A 86 -10.57 21.53 -19.77
C SER A 86 -9.20 21.54 -19.07
N GLN A 87 -8.24 22.26 -19.65
CA GLN A 87 -6.89 22.38 -19.07
C GLN A 87 -6.92 22.97 -17.64
N ALA A 88 -7.82 23.90 -17.37
CA ALA A 88 -8.01 24.46 -16.02
C ALA A 88 -8.44 23.39 -15.01
N LEU A 89 -9.37 22.51 -15.39
CA LEU A 89 -9.81 21.42 -14.51
C LEU A 89 -8.69 20.39 -14.29
N TYR A 90 -7.90 20.13 -15.33
CA TYR A 90 -6.73 19.25 -15.24
C TYR A 90 -5.68 19.79 -14.25
N ASP A 91 -5.26 21.05 -14.42
CA ASP A 91 -4.16 21.64 -13.64
C ASP A 91 -4.56 21.98 -12.20
N TYR A 92 -5.79 22.47 -11.98
CA TYR A 92 -6.20 22.97 -10.66
C TYR A 92 -7.01 21.97 -9.82
N VAL A 93 -7.52 20.89 -10.41
CA VAL A 93 -8.32 19.89 -9.68
C VAL A 93 -7.72 18.50 -9.82
N PHE A 94 -7.54 18.01 -11.06
CA PHE A 94 -7.11 16.64 -11.27
C PHE A 94 -5.68 16.38 -10.76
N ILE A 95 -4.69 17.18 -11.18
CA ILE A 95 -3.30 17.03 -10.75
C ILE A 95 -3.16 17.14 -9.21
N PRO A 96 -3.73 18.15 -8.53
CA PRO A 96 -3.63 18.25 -7.09
C PRO A 96 -4.23 17.03 -6.36
N VAL A 97 -5.42 16.58 -6.77
CA VAL A 97 -6.05 15.40 -6.14
C VAL A 97 -5.25 14.13 -6.40
N LEU A 98 -4.77 13.92 -7.64
CA LEU A 98 -3.92 12.79 -7.99
C LEU A 98 -2.61 12.80 -7.20
N THR A 99 -2.00 13.97 -7.05
CA THR A 99 -0.75 14.14 -6.27
C THR A 99 -0.97 13.77 -4.81
N ILE A 100 -2.04 14.29 -4.20
CA ILE A 100 -2.43 13.92 -2.82
C ILE A 100 -2.68 12.41 -2.74
N HIS A 101 -3.39 11.83 -3.69
CA HIS A 101 -3.66 10.40 -3.74
C HIS A 101 -2.36 9.57 -3.75
N ILE A 102 -1.40 9.92 -4.62
CA ILE A 102 -0.10 9.23 -4.71
C ILE A 102 0.68 9.36 -3.39
N ILE A 103 0.71 10.54 -2.78
CA ILE A 103 1.35 10.74 -1.47
C ILE A 103 0.71 9.84 -0.41
N LEU A 104 -0.63 9.77 -0.37
CA LEU A 104 -1.35 8.90 0.56
C LEU A 104 -1.10 7.42 0.28
N VAL A 105 -0.94 7.01 -0.98
CA VAL A 105 -0.55 5.64 -1.35
C VAL A 105 0.83 5.30 -0.80
N ILE A 106 1.81 6.20 -0.93
CA ILE A 106 3.16 6.00 -0.38
C ILE A 106 3.10 5.85 1.15
N ILE A 107 2.41 6.76 1.84
CA ILE A 107 2.20 6.69 3.29
C ILE A 107 1.50 5.38 3.66
N GLY A 108 0.45 5.03 2.94
CA GLY A 108 -0.33 3.82 3.14
C GLY A 108 0.50 2.55 3.01
N LEU A 109 1.40 2.48 2.03
CA LEU A 109 2.28 1.32 1.83
C LEU A 109 3.27 1.16 2.99
N VAL A 110 3.90 2.24 3.44
CA VAL A 110 4.78 2.24 4.62
C VAL A 110 4.00 1.78 5.86
N MET A 111 2.81 2.35 6.07
CA MET A 111 1.96 2.01 7.21
C MET A 111 1.44 0.58 7.15
N ALA A 112 1.16 0.02 5.97
CA ALA A 112 0.74 -1.38 5.81
C ALA A 112 1.80 -2.33 6.37
N VAL A 113 3.05 -2.20 5.88
CA VAL A 113 4.17 -3.04 6.33
C VAL A 113 4.42 -2.84 7.83
N TYR A 114 4.45 -1.58 8.27
CA TYR A 114 4.64 -1.25 9.67
C TYR A 114 3.56 -1.88 10.58
N MET A 115 2.28 -1.77 10.21
CA MET A 115 1.15 -2.26 11.01
C MET A 115 1.07 -3.78 11.06
N ILE A 116 1.47 -4.49 10.00
CA ILE A 116 1.61 -5.95 10.03
C ILE A 116 2.64 -6.32 11.11
N VAL A 117 3.86 -5.79 11.02
CA VAL A 117 4.94 -6.11 11.97
C VAL A 117 4.56 -5.72 13.40
N LEU A 118 4.00 -4.52 13.59
CA LEU A 118 3.57 -4.07 14.91
C LEU A 118 2.43 -4.95 15.45
N GLY A 119 1.45 -5.32 14.62
CA GLY A 119 0.34 -6.17 15.01
C GLY A 119 0.79 -7.56 15.49
N PHE A 120 1.86 -8.11 14.92
CA PHE A 120 2.47 -9.34 15.44
C PHE A 120 3.24 -9.11 16.74
N ARG A 121 4.02 -8.02 16.84
CA ARG A 121 4.85 -7.73 18.02
C ARG A 121 4.03 -7.32 19.24
N SER A 122 2.86 -6.71 19.05
CA SER A 122 1.99 -6.25 20.13
C SER A 122 0.90 -7.24 20.50
N GLN A 123 0.86 -8.44 19.91
CA GLN A 123 -0.13 -9.44 20.29
C GLN A 123 0.24 -10.16 21.59
N GLN A 124 -0.76 -10.56 22.34
CA GLN A 124 -0.68 -11.57 23.40
C GLN A 124 -1.93 -12.43 23.37
N PHE A 125 -1.85 -13.64 23.92
CA PHE A 125 -3.01 -14.52 24.07
C PHE A 125 -3.44 -14.55 25.53
N LEU A 126 -4.71 -14.22 25.78
CA LEU A 126 -5.33 -14.28 27.09
C LEU A 126 -6.55 -15.20 26.98
N SER A 127 -6.55 -16.31 27.72
CA SER A 127 -7.63 -17.31 27.70
C SER A 127 -8.03 -17.76 26.29
N GLY A 128 -7.05 -18.00 25.41
CA GLY A 128 -7.27 -18.40 24.01
C GLY A 128 -7.65 -17.26 23.05
N ALA A 129 -7.96 -16.06 23.55
CA ALA A 129 -8.27 -14.91 22.73
C ALA A 129 -7.03 -14.05 22.45
N ARG A 130 -6.89 -13.56 21.22
CA ARG A 130 -5.83 -12.61 20.86
C ARG A 130 -6.20 -11.21 21.32
N VAL A 131 -5.35 -10.60 22.13
CA VAL A 131 -5.50 -9.24 22.63
C VAL A 131 -4.20 -8.45 22.43
N LEU A 132 -4.27 -7.12 22.54
CA LEU A 132 -3.08 -6.27 22.46
C LEU A 132 -2.38 -6.21 23.81
N SER A 133 -1.06 -6.44 23.80
CA SER A 133 -0.20 -6.31 24.96
C SER A 133 0.08 -4.85 25.31
N ALA A 134 0.11 -4.56 26.61
CA ALA A 134 0.57 -3.29 27.18
C ALA A 134 2.09 -3.29 27.44
N ALA A 135 2.84 -4.20 26.82
CA ALA A 135 4.28 -4.25 26.95
C ALA A 135 4.95 -3.09 26.20
N ARG A 136 6.04 -2.58 26.77
CA ARG A 136 6.90 -1.61 26.09
C ARG A 136 7.65 -2.30 24.95
N LEU A 137 7.44 -1.84 23.72
CA LEU A 137 8.05 -2.40 22.52
C LEU A 137 9.09 -1.45 21.94
N LEU A 138 10.30 -1.47 22.51
CA LEU A 138 11.42 -0.65 22.07
C LEU A 138 12.39 -1.45 21.21
N THR A 139 12.79 -0.85 20.10
CA THR A 139 13.74 -1.37 19.12
C THR A 139 15.04 -0.59 19.25
N SER A 140 16.17 -1.29 19.39
CA SER A 140 17.49 -0.66 19.48
C SER A 140 18.13 -0.53 18.11
N TRP A 141 19.01 0.46 17.93
CA TRP A 141 19.81 0.63 16.71
C TRP A 141 20.60 -0.63 16.36
N LYS A 142 21.17 -1.33 17.36
CA LYS A 142 21.86 -2.61 17.14
C LYS A 142 20.96 -3.66 16.48
N LYS A 143 19.71 -3.80 16.94
CA LYS A 143 18.73 -4.72 16.34
C LYS A 143 18.36 -4.29 14.92
N VAL A 144 18.10 -2.99 14.70
CA VAL A 144 17.79 -2.46 13.37
C VAL A 144 18.94 -2.74 12.40
N SER A 145 20.18 -2.39 12.76
CA SER A 145 21.36 -2.61 11.91
C SER A 145 21.58 -4.10 11.61
N LEU A 146 21.38 -4.98 12.60
CA LEU A 146 21.48 -6.44 12.39
C LEU A 146 20.45 -6.94 11.37
N ILE A 147 19.17 -6.58 11.55
CA ILE A 147 18.10 -7.02 10.67
C ILE A 147 18.30 -6.46 9.26
N PHE A 148 18.66 -5.17 9.16
CA PHE A 148 18.88 -4.52 7.88
C PHE A 148 20.09 -5.12 7.14
N ALA A 149 21.19 -5.42 7.84
CA ALA A 149 22.37 -6.07 7.25
C ALA A 149 22.05 -7.50 6.77
N ALA A 150 21.30 -8.28 7.56
CA ALA A 150 20.85 -9.61 7.16
C ALA A 150 19.94 -9.55 5.91
N LEU A 151 18.99 -8.60 5.90
CA LEU A 151 18.12 -8.37 4.75
C LEU A 151 18.91 -7.95 3.51
N LEU A 152 19.88 -7.04 3.66
CA LEU A 152 20.77 -6.61 2.59
C LEU A 152 21.53 -7.78 1.99
N ALA A 153 22.08 -8.67 2.83
CA ALA A 153 22.78 -9.87 2.35
C ALA A 153 21.85 -10.79 1.54
N VAL A 154 20.62 -11.01 2.02
CA VAL A 154 19.60 -11.81 1.29
C VAL A 154 19.24 -11.14 -0.03
N VAL A 155 19.00 -9.82 -0.04
CA VAL A 155 18.68 -9.05 -1.24
C VAL A 155 19.83 -9.11 -2.26
N MET A 156 21.08 -8.98 -1.81
CA MET A 156 22.26 -9.08 -2.67
C MET A 156 22.39 -10.48 -3.28
N LEU A 157 22.11 -11.54 -2.51
CA LEU A 157 22.11 -12.92 -3.02
C LEU A 157 21.00 -13.12 -4.07
N LEU A 158 19.78 -12.65 -3.79
CA LEU A 158 18.65 -12.73 -4.72
C LEU A 158 18.90 -11.92 -6.00
N PHE A 159 19.48 -10.73 -5.88
CA PHE A 159 19.85 -9.92 -7.04
C PHE A 159 20.97 -10.58 -7.84
N GLY A 160 22.02 -11.08 -7.17
CA GLY A 160 23.14 -11.78 -7.81
C GLY A 160 22.69 -13.01 -8.61
N THR A 161 21.87 -13.87 -8.00
CA THR A 161 21.27 -15.03 -8.70
C THR A 161 20.40 -14.61 -9.89
N ARG A 162 19.66 -13.50 -9.78
CA ARG A 162 18.87 -12.95 -10.89
C ARG A 162 19.74 -12.38 -12.02
N VAL A 163 20.87 -11.76 -11.68
CA VAL A 163 21.87 -11.27 -12.64
C VAL A 163 22.55 -12.43 -13.36
N MET A 164 22.92 -13.49 -12.65
CA MET A 164 23.52 -14.69 -13.26
C MET A 164 22.53 -15.40 -14.21
N SER A 165 21.25 -15.46 -13.85
CA SER A 165 20.24 -16.18 -14.64
C SER A 165 19.65 -15.41 -15.83
N ALA A 166 19.59 -14.08 -15.80
CA ALA A 166 19.07 -13.29 -16.93
C ALA A 166 19.74 -11.93 -17.12
N GLY A 167 21.02 -11.82 -16.82
CA GLY A 167 21.84 -10.62 -17.00
C GLY A 167 21.49 -9.46 -16.07
N PHE A 168 22.24 -8.38 -16.17
CA PHE A 168 22.00 -7.16 -15.41
C PHE A 168 20.88 -6.30 -16.05
N SER A 169 20.13 -5.56 -15.24
CA SER A 169 19.17 -4.55 -15.72
C SER A 169 18.95 -3.49 -14.65
N MET A 170 18.96 -2.22 -15.03
CA MET A 170 18.67 -1.10 -14.13
C MET A 170 17.28 -1.21 -13.51
N ARG A 171 16.27 -1.59 -14.30
CA ARG A 171 14.90 -1.83 -13.79
C ARG A 171 14.84 -2.91 -12.72
N LYS A 172 15.64 -3.99 -12.87
CA LYS A 172 15.74 -5.03 -11.84
C LYS A 172 16.34 -4.44 -10.57
N LEU A 173 17.45 -3.72 -10.69
CA LEU A 173 18.14 -3.09 -9.55
C LEU A 173 17.23 -2.11 -8.79
N GLU A 174 16.47 -1.28 -9.50
CA GLU A 174 15.50 -0.33 -8.92
C GLU A 174 14.49 -1.01 -7.99
N VAL A 175 13.99 -2.21 -8.35
CA VAL A 175 13.05 -2.96 -7.50
C VAL A 175 13.71 -3.37 -6.17
N TYR A 176 14.94 -3.88 -6.19
CA TYR A 176 15.64 -4.30 -4.98
C TYR A 176 16.04 -3.09 -4.11
N ILE A 177 16.49 -1.99 -4.71
CA ILE A 177 16.79 -0.73 -4.00
C ILE A 177 15.50 -0.15 -3.40
N GLY A 178 14.41 -0.13 -4.16
CA GLY A 178 13.10 0.35 -3.70
C GLY A 178 12.60 -0.45 -2.49
N PHE A 179 12.75 -1.77 -2.52
CA PHE A 179 12.42 -2.63 -1.38
C PHE A 179 13.27 -2.30 -0.14
N LEU A 180 14.60 -2.20 -0.28
CA LEU A 180 15.48 -1.82 0.84
C LEU A 180 15.14 -0.43 1.38
N THR A 181 14.78 0.51 0.50
CA THR A 181 14.39 1.88 0.85
C THR A 181 13.08 1.87 1.65
N LEU A 182 12.07 1.10 1.22
CA LEU A 182 10.83 0.94 1.95
C LEU A 182 11.09 0.39 3.36
N VAL A 183 11.92 -0.64 3.49
CA VAL A 183 12.26 -1.21 4.80
C VAL A 183 13.02 -0.20 5.67
N ALA A 184 13.95 0.56 5.09
CA ALA A 184 14.67 1.62 5.81
C ALA A 184 13.70 2.69 6.35
N ILE A 185 12.73 3.12 5.54
CA ILE A 185 11.68 4.07 5.96
C ILE A 185 10.85 3.47 7.09
N VAL A 186 10.42 2.20 6.99
CA VAL A 186 9.68 1.52 8.07
C VAL A 186 10.46 1.49 9.38
N PHE A 187 11.77 1.23 9.34
CA PHE A 187 12.62 1.32 10.53
C PHE A 187 12.77 2.75 11.05
N ALA A 188 12.95 3.74 10.17
CA ALA A 188 13.01 5.14 10.58
C ALA A 188 11.73 5.56 11.30
N VAL A 189 10.57 5.17 10.77
CA VAL A 189 9.25 5.36 11.38
C VAL A 189 9.17 4.66 12.74
N GLU A 190 9.60 3.39 12.85
CA GLU A 190 9.64 2.67 14.13
C GLU A 190 10.49 3.41 15.17
N MET A 191 11.71 3.82 14.79
CA MET A 191 12.66 4.48 15.68
C MET A 191 12.18 5.86 16.14
N GLY A 192 11.43 6.58 15.30
CA GLY A 192 10.80 7.85 15.64
C GLY A 192 9.58 7.65 16.55
N ILE A 193 8.62 6.83 16.12
CA ILE A 193 7.32 6.68 16.78
C ILE A 193 7.46 6.00 18.15
N GLN A 194 8.36 5.03 18.32
CA GLN A 194 8.52 4.34 19.60
C GLN A 194 8.90 5.28 20.77
N ARG A 195 9.45 6.46 20.48
CA ARG A 195 9.75 7.49 21.48
C ARG A 195 8.49 8.20 21.98
N ILE A 196 7.49 8.33 21.10
CA ILE A 196 6.19 8.96 21.38
C ILE A 196 5.25 7.95 22.07
N TRP A 197 5.19 6.72 21.55
CA TRP A 197 4.38 5.63 22.11
C TRP A 197 5.23 4.38 22.36
N PRO A 198 5.84 4.26 23.56
CA PRO A 198 6.59 3.06 23.94
C PRO A 198 5.72 1.81 24.09
N ASP A 199 4.44 1.99 24.46
CA ASP A 199 3.46 0.92 24.64
C ASP A 199 2.98 0.38 23.28
N GLY A 200 3.19 -0.92 23.04
CA GLY A 200 2.87 -1.56 21.76
C GLY A 200 1.39 -1.53 21.40
N GLY A 201 0.51 -1.78 22.37
CA GLY A 201 -0.93 -1.81 22.17
C GLY A 201 -1.52 -0.42 21.92
N GLN A 202 -1.09 0.59 22.66
CA GLN A 202 -1.48 1.98 22.48
C GLN A 202 -1.03 2.48 21.10
N ARG A 203 0.24 2.21 20.75
CA ARG A 203 0.79 2.55 19.44
C ARG A 203 0.01 1.89 18.31
N HIS A 204 -0.33 0.60 18.43
CA HIS A 204 -1.13 -0.10 17.43
C HIS A 204 -2.53 0.51 17.29
N ARG A 205 -3.21 0.85 18.40
CA ARG A 205 -4.54 1.48 18.35
C ARG A 205 -4.49 2.89 17.75
N ALA A 206 -3.47 3.69 18.06
CA ALA A 206 -3.31 5.02 17.51
C ALA A 206 -3.04 4.98 16.00
N LEU A 207 -2.03 4.20 15.60
CA LEU A 207 -1.63 4.11 14.20
C LEU A 207 -2.61 3.31 13.34
N GLY A 208 -3.32 2.34 13.91
CA GLY A 208 -4.40 1.64 13.22
C GLY A 208 -5.55 2.58 12.85
N ARG A 209 -5.94 3.49 13.77
CA ARG A 209 -6.94 4.54 13.47
C ARG A 209 -6.46 5.50 12.39
N PHE A 210 -5.22 5.98 12.51
CA PHE A 210 -4.61 6.85 11.50
C PHE A 210 -4.59 6.18 10.12
N THR A 211 -4.08 4.95 10.05
CA THR A 211 -3.98 4.18 8.79
C THR A 211 -5.34 3.98 8.15
N MET A 212 -6.37 3.70 8.96
CA MET A 212 -7.71 3.49 8.42
C MET A 212 -8.34 4.79 7.90
N ILE A 213 -8.11 5.93 8.56
CA ILE A 213 -8.51 7.24 8.03
C ILE A 213 -7.82 7.50 6.68
N VAL A 214 -6.51 7.27 6.60
CA VAL A 214 -5.74 7.40 5.36
C VAL A 214 -6.33 6.52 4.27
N TYR A 215 -6.66 5.25 4.55
CA TYR A 215 -7.25 4.34 3.57
C TYR A 215 -8.64 4.77 3.10
N CYS A 216 -9.49 5.30 3.99
CA CYS A 216 -10.77 5.87 3.56
C CYS A 216 -10.57 7.06 2.61
N ILE A 217 -9.66 7.99 2.93
CA ILE A 217 -9.37 9.15 2.05
C ILE A 217 -8.74 8.67 0.73
N LEU A 218 -7.86 7.68 0.78
CA LEU A 218 -7.23 7.08 -0.39
C LEU A 218 -8.28 6.46 -1.31
N PHE A 219 -9.26 5.74 -0.76
CA PHE A 219 -10.37 5.20 -1.54
C PHE A 219 -11.21 6.30 -2.20
N LEU A 220 -11.55 7.37 -1.47
CA LEU A 220 -12.33 8.48 -2.01
C LEU A 220 -11.58 9.22 -3.13
N THR A 221 -10.32 9.57 -2.88
CA THR A 221 -9.47 10.25 -3.88
C THR A 221 -9.21 9.36 -5.10
N GLY A 222 -8.99 8.06 -4.91
CA GLY A 222 -8.83 7.10 -6.01
C GLY A 222 -10.10 6.97 -6.85
N THR A 223 -11.25 6.82 -6.20
CA THR A 223 -12.57 6.79 -6.86
C THR A 223 -12.84 8.09 -7.62
N PHE A 224 -12.47 9.23 -7.04
CA PHE A 224 -12.56 10.52 -7.71
C PHE A 224 -11.70 10.58 -8.98
N THR A 225 -10.43 10.17 -8.90
CA THR A 225 -9.56 10.12 -10.09
C THR A 225 -10.07 9.16 -11.16
N TYR A 226 -10.62 8.00 -10.76
CA TYR A 226 -11.27 7.06 -11.67
C TYR A 226 -12.49 7.69 -12.36
N ALA A 227 -13.37 8.34 -11.60
CA ALA A 227 -14.57 9.00 -12.16
C ALA A 227 -14.19 10.13 -13.12
N MET A 228 -13.20 10.95 -12.75
CA MET A 228 -12.68 12.03 -13.61
C MET A 228 -12.17 11.49 -14.94
N LEU A 229 -11.35 10.43 -14.93
CA LEU A 229 -10.73 9.89 -16.13
C LEU A 229 -11.66 9.06 -17.01
N TYR A 230 -12.60 8.32 -16.43
CA TYR A 230 -13.31 7.25 -17.17
C TYR A 230 -14.82 7.43 -17.28
N ILE A 231 -15.40 8.39 -16.54
CA ILE A 231 -16.85 8.66 -16.55
C ILE A 231 -17.12 10.10 -16.99
N LEU A 232 -16.53 11.08 -16.31
CA LEU A 232 -16.87 12.50 -16.50
C LEU A 232 -16.11 13.13 -17.67
N TYR A 233 -14.82 12.85 -17.78
CA TYR A 233 -13.94 13.45 -18.78
C TYR A 233 -13.08 12.38 -19.47
N PRO A 234 -13.72 11.40 -20.15
CA PRO A 234 -12.98 10.39 -20.89
C PRO A 234 -12.13 11.04 -21.98
N GLY A 235 -10.83 10.78 -21.95
CA GLY A 235 -9.93 11.12 -23.06
C GLY A 235 -10.29 10.33 -24.32
N LYS A 236 -9.86 10.84 -25.50
CA LYS A 236 -9.91 10.03 -26.72
C LYS A 236 -8.87 8.92 -26.57
N ILE A 237 -9.30 7.71 -26.29
CA ILE A 237 -8.44 6.52 -26.37
C ILE A 237 -8.02 6.40 -27.84
N GLY A 238 -6.76 6.73 -28.13
CA GLY A 238 -6.12 6.46 -29.42
C GLY A 238 -5.76 4.99 -29.55
#